data_AF-A0A2T4ILW4-F1
#
_entry.id   AF-A0A2T4ILW4-F1
#
_cell.length_a   1.000
_cell.length_b   1.000
_cell.length_c   1.000
_cell.angle_alpha   90.00
_cell.angle_beta   90.00
_cell.angle_gamma   90.00
#
_symmetry.space_group_name_H-M   'P 1'
#
loop_
_entity.id
_entity.type
_entity.pdbx_description
1 polymer ?
#
loop_
_entity_poly.entity_id
_entity_poly.type
_entity_poly.pdbx_seq_one_letter_code
_entity_poly.pdbx_strand_id
1 'polypeptide(L)' 'MNLLGLRLIAQIMNWTDDGVATAEYTWLRLMASTKYDGYSDFRAGSRFIENLAIWLKQFDAEDRQTAYDFIKHR' A
#
# COMPACT_ATOMS: atom_id res chain seq x y z
N MET A 1 3.77 -3.97 11.95
CA MET A 1 3.52 -3.18 10.72
C MET A 1 4.43 -1.96 10.78
N ASN A 2 5.39 -1.84 9.86
CA ASN A 2 6.27 -0.67 9.85
C ASN A 2 5.48 0.55 9.34
N LEU A 3 5.27 1.56 10.17
CA LEU A 3 4.50 2.77 9.84
C LEU A 3 5.08 3.54 8.64
N LEU A 4 6.35 3.30 8.32
CA LEU A 4 7.08 3.94 7.23
C LEU A 4 6.52 3.60 5.84
N GLY A 5 6.18 2.33 5.59
CA GLY A 5 5.66 1.92 4.28
C GLY A 5 4.29 2.53 3.97
N LEU A 6 3.43 2.62 4.99
CA LEU A 6 2.11 3.24 4.88
C LEU A 6 2.23 4.75 4.61
N ARG A 7 3.09 5.46 5.34
CA ARG A 7 3.31 6.89 5.09
C ARG A 7 3.89 7.16 3.70
N LEU A 8 4.81 6.30 3.25
CA LEU A 8 5.43 6.42 1.93
C LEU A 8 4.40 6.26 0.80
N ILE A 9 3.54 5.24 0.87
CA ILE A 9 2.52 5.03 -0.17
C ILE A 9 1.51 6.17 -0.19
N ALA A 10 1.06 6.68 0.97
CA ALA A 10 0.15 7.80 1.02
C ALA A 10 0.76 9.10 0.46
N GLN A 11 2.05 9.35 0.71
CA GLN A 11 2.76 10.48 0.07
C GLN A 11 2.85 10.32 -1.45
N ILE A 12 3.16 9.12 -1.94
CA ILE A 12 3.27 8.86 -3.39
C ILE A 12 1.92 8.99 -4.08
N MET A 13 0.86 8.53 -3.42
CA MET A 13 -0.52 8.62 -3.91
C MET A 13 -1.15 10.00 -3.71
N ASN A 14 -0.46 10.90 -3.00
CA ASN A 14 -0.97 12.21 -2.60
C ASN A 14 -2.35 12.11 -1.92
N TRP A 15 -2.54 11.07 -1.10
CA TRP A 15 -3.77 10.93 -0.31
C TRP A 15 -3.76 11.98 0.80
N THR A 16 -4.54 13.04 0.60
CA THR A 16 -4.92 13.95 1.69
C THR A 16 -5.83 13.21 2.67
N ASP A 17 -5.84 13.64 3.94
CA ASP A 17 -6.51 13.01 5.09
C ASP A 17 -8.06 12.98 5.00
N ASP A 18 -8.63 13.01 3.79
CA ASP A 18 -10.05 13.07 3.46
C ASP A 18 -10.76 11.70 3.61
N GLY A 19 -10.33 10.87 4.58
CA GLY A 19 -10.92 9.56 4.87
C GLY A 19 -10.57 8.43 3.89
N VAL A 20 -10.19 8.77 2.65
CA VAL A 20 -9.68 7.80 1.65
C VAL A 20 -8.43 7.10 2.18
N ALA A 21 -7.50 7.86 2.76
CA ALA A 21 -6.30 7.32 3.37
C ALA A 21 -6.64 6.27 4.45
N THR A 22 -7.64 6.51 5.31
CA THR A 22 -8.02 5.59 6.39
C THR A 22 -8.58 4.26 5.86
N ALA A 23 -9.44 4.30 4.84
CA ALA A 23 -9.99 3.10 4.22
C ALA A 23 -8.91 2.29 3.52
N GLU A 24 -8.04 2.96 2.74
CA GLU A 24 -6.94 2.30 2.04
C GLU A 24 -5.88 1.75 2.99
N TYR A 25 -5.57 2.44 4.09
CA TYR A 25 -4.70 1.92 5.14
C TYR A 25 -5.26 0.65 5.77
N THR A 26 -6.57 0.61 6.01
CA THR A 26 -7.24 -0.56 6.57
C THR A 26 -7.15 -1.74 5.60
N TRP A 27 -7.41 -1.51 4.31
CA TRP A 27 -7.29 -2.53 3.27
C TRP A 27 -5.85 -3.03 3.11
N LEU A 28 -4.86 -2.14 3.06
CA LEU A 28 -3.43 -2.49 2.99
C LEU A 28 -2.99 -3.31 4.20
N ARG A 29 -3.51 -3.00 5.39
CA ARG A 29 -3.25 -3.75 6.62
C ARG A 29 -3.88 -5.13 6.58
N LEU A 30 -5.11 -5.24 6.07
CA LEU A 30 -5.80 -6.50 5.88
C LEU A 30 -5.11 -7.40 4.85
N MET A 31 -4.70 -6.85 3.71
CA MET A 31 -3.90 -7.55 2.70
C MET A 31 -2.55 -8.03 3.26
N ALA A 32 -1.85 -7.17 4.00
CA ALA A 32 -0.59 -7.53 4.63
C ALA A 32 -0.76 -8.65 5.68
N SER A 33 -1.90 -8.71 6.41
CA SER A 33 -2.18 -9.82 7.32
C SER A 33 -2.63 -11.09 6.59
N THR A 34 -3.58 -11.00 5.66
CA THR A 34 -4.20 -12.16 4.99
C THR A 34 -3.22 -12.89 4.08
N LYS A 35 -2.35 -12.18 3.38
CA LYS A 35 -1.42 -12.80 2.42
C LYS A 35 -0.15 -13.35 3.08
N TYR A 36 0.16 -12.95 4.32
CA TYR A 36 1.45 -13.24 4.95
C TYR A 36 1.38 -13.90 6.33
N ASP A 37 0.18 -14.22 6.85
CA ASP A 37 0.00 -15.01 8.08
C ASP A 37 0.67 -16.41 8.02
N GLY A 38 0.98 -16.92 6.81
CA GLY A 38 1.65 -18.21 6.62
C GLY A 38 3.19 -18.19 6.69
N TYR A 39 3.83 -17.03 6.60
CA TYR A 39 5.29 -16.91 6.70
C TYR A 39 5.60 -16.03 7.91
N SER A 40 6.04 -16.68 8.99
CA SER A 40 6.24 -16.22 10.36
C SER A 40 7.12 -14.96 10.60
N ASP A 41 7.28 -14.07 9.61
CA ASP A 41 8.17 -12.93 9.65
C ASP A 41 7.46 -11.64 9.22
N PHE A 42 7.12 -10.82 10.22
CA PHE A 42 6.51 -9.49 10.11
C PHE A 42 7.22 -8.52 9.14
N ARG A 43 8.46 -8.84 8.73
CA ARG A 43 9.21 -8.09 7.70
C ARG A 43 8.60 -8.23 6.30
N ALA A 44 7.93 -9.34 5.98
CA ALA A 44 7.41 -9.59 4.63
C ALA A 44 6.29 -8.63 4.22
N GLY A 45 5.31 -8.39 5.10
CA GLY A 45 4.22 -7.44 4.83
C GLY A 45 4.70 -5.98 4.69
N SER A 46 5.77 -5.60 5.40
CA SER A 46 6.37 -4.26 5.25
C SER A 46 7.07 -4.12 3.91
N ARG A 47 7.80 -5.15 3.46
CA ARG A 47 8.42 -5.20 2.13
C ARG A 47 7.40 -5.19 0.99
N PHE A 48 6.24 -5.81 1.18
CA PHE A 48 5.16 -5.77 0.18
C PHE A 48 4.70 -4.33 -0.07
N ILE A 49 4.38 -3.59 0.99
CA ILE A 49 3.91 -2.20 0.88
C ILE A 49 5.02 -1.31 0.28
N GLU A 50 6.27 -1.54 0.68
CA GLU A 50 7.43 -0.80 0.19
C GLU A 50 7.69 -1.06 -1.31
N ASN A 51 7.61 -2.32 -1.76
CA ASN A 51 7.71 -2.68 -3.17
C ASN A 51 6.54 -2.11 -3.98
N LEU A 52 5.32 -2.14 -3.43
CA LEU A 52 4.14 -1.54 -4.06
C LEU A 52 4.31 -0.03 -4.23
N ALA A 53 4.81 0.65 -3.20
CA ALA A 53 5.09 2.08 -3.23
C ALA A 53 6.17 2.42 -4.29
N ILE A 54 7.26 1.66 -4.35
CA ILE A 54 8.32 1.84 -5.36
C ILE A 54 7.79 1.60 -6.78
N TRP A 55 6.89 0.63 -6.96
CA TRP A 55 6.27 0.35 -8.25
C TRP A 55 5.33 1.50 -8.67
N LEU A 56 4.46 1.97 -7.77
CA LEU A 56 3.55 3.09 -8.03
C LEU A 56 4.30 4.40 -8.32
N LYS A 57 5.45 4.62 -7.69
CA LYS A 57 6.29 5.80 -7.94
C LYS A 57 6.75 5.94 -9.40
N GLN A 58 6.81 4.84 -10.15
CA GLN A 58 7.25 4.84 -11.54
C GLN A 58 6.18 5.38 -12.49
N PHE A 59 4.94 5.51 -12.05
CA PHE A 59 3.83 6.05 -12.83
C PHE A 59 3.63 7.54 -12.56
N ASP A 60 3.07 8.22 -13.56
CA ASP A 60 2.59 9.60 -13.41
C ASP A 60 1.46 9.68 -12.39
N ALA A 61 1.32 10.83 -11.74
CA ALA A 61 0.38 11.00 -10.63
C ALA A 61 -1.07 10.64 -11.01
N GLU A 62 -1.45 10.87 -12.26
CA GLU A 62 -2.77 10.58 -12.82
C GLU A 62 -3.01 9.07 -12.99
N ASP A 63 -1.97 8.29 -13.28
CA ASP A 63 -2.04 6.84 -13.52
C ASP A 63 -1.87 6.00 -12.26
N ARG A 64 -1.32 6.58 -11.19
CA ARG A 64 -1.07 5.87 -9.92
C ARG A 64 -2.34 5.28 -9.32
N GLN A 65 -3.45 5.99 -9.37
CA GLN A 65 -4.73 5.52 -8.84
C GLN A 65 -5.22 4.29 -9.63
N THR A 66 -5.16 4.34 -10.96
CA THR A 66 -5.53 3.22 -11.84
C THR A 66 -4.65 2.00 -11.60
N ALA A 67 -3.33 2.20 -11.46
CA ALA A 67 -2.38 1.12 -11.17
C ALA A 67 -2.61 0.49 -9.79
N TYR A 68 -2.95 1.30 -8.80
CA TYR A 68 -3.30 0.84 -7.45
C TYR A 68 -4.60 0.04 -7.46
N ASP A 69 -5.64 0.52 -8.14
CA ASP A 69 -6.93 -0.16 -8.25
C ASP A 69 -6.80 -1.50 -8.99
N PHE A 70 -5.90 -1.62 -9.96
CA PHE A 70 -5.59 -2.88 -10.62
C PHE A 70 -5.05 -3.95 -9.64
N ILE A 71 -4.17 -3.57 -8.71
CA ILE A 71 -3.66 -4.48 -7.67
C ILE A 71 -4.77 -4.83 -6.66
N LYS A 72 -5.66 -3.87 -6.36
CA LYS A 72 -6.73 -4.04 -5.38
C LYS A 72 -7.84 -4.99 -5.82
N HIS A 73 -8.13 -5.03 -7.12
CA HIS A 73 -9.21 -5.84 -7.69
C HIS A 73 -8.74 -7.19 -8.25
N ARG A 74 -7.49 -7.61 -7.99
CA ARG A 74 -6.91 -8.87 -8.47
C ARG A 74 -6.74 -9.89 -7.34
#